data_AF-A0A0D7NJR7-F1
#
_entry.id   AF-A0A0D7NJR7-F1
#
_cell.length_a   1.000
_cell.length_b   1.000
_cell.length_c   1.000
_cell.angle_alpha   90.00
_cell.angle_beta   90.00
_cell.angle_gamma   90.00
#
_symmetry.space_group_name_H-M   'P 1'
#
loop_
_entity.id
_entity.type
_entity.pdbx_description
1 polymer ?
#
loop_
_entity_poly.entity_id
_entity_poly.type
_entity_poly.pdbx_seq_one_letter_code
_entity_poly.pdbx_strand_id
1 'polypeptide(L)' 'MSASAREFVDFWIENSVHAVEQYRVPGASQDVAELTQRCIDMAKGEGITEQALRDEVGDVGEYIRDRLSAANKAESGRSE' A
#
# COMPACT_ATOMS: atom_id res chain seq x y z
N MET A 1 7.66 -17.92 -11.92
CA MET A 1 7.97 -17.90 -10.47
C MET A 1 6.79 -17.22 -9.83
N SER A 2 6.08 -17.89 -8.92
CA SER A 2 5.00 -17.28 -8.16
C SER A 2 5.62 -16.14 -7.34
N ALA A 3 5.18 -14.90 -7.55
CA ALA A 3 5.58 -13.81 -6.68
C ALA A 3 5.13 -14.16 -5.26
N SER A 4 6.03 -14.07 -4.28
CA SER A 4 5.62 -14.26 -2.89
C SER A 4 4.65 -13.14 -2.50
N ALA A 5 3.75 -13.43 -1.55
CA ALA A 5 2.80 -12.44 -1.05
C ALA A 5 3.52 -11.17 -0.56
N ARG A 6 4.74 -11.31 -0.04
CA ARG A 6 5.62 -10.21 0.34
C ARG A 6 6.08 -9.36 -0.84
N GLU A 7 6.60 -9.98 -1.91
CA GLU A 7 7.03 -9.25 -3.12
C GLU A 7 5.86 -8.51 -3.77
N PHE A 8 4.67 -9.13 -3.78
CA PHE A 8 3.46 -8.48 -4.25
C PHE A 8 3.12 -7.24 -3.43
N VAL A 9 3.14 -7.35 -2.09
CA VAL A 9 2.84 -6.22 -1.20
C VAL A 9 3.87 -5.11 -1.34
N ASP A 10 5.17 -5.42 -1.37
CA ASP A 10 6.21 -4.40 -1.53
C ASP A 10 6.04 -3.67 -2.87
N PHE A 11 5.86 -4.40 -3.98
CA PHE A 11 5.56 -3.80 -5.28
C PHE A 11 4.29 -2.95 -5.28
N TRP A 12 3.23 -3.44 -4.63
CA TRP A 12 1.96 -2.73 -4.51
C TRP A 12 2.11 -1.40 -3.76
N ILE A 13 2.84 -1.40 -2.64
CA ILE A 13 3.12 -0.19 -1.87
C ILE A 13 3.94 0.78 -2.71
N GLU A 14 5.01 0.33 -3.36
CA GLU A 14 5.86 1.20 -4.19
C GLU A 14 5.12 1.84 -5.37
N ASN A 15 4.14 1.14 -5.96
CA ASN A 15 3.39 1.65 -7.11
C ASN A 15 2.13 2.43 -6.73
N SER A 16 1.50 2.12 -5.59
CA SER A 16 0.16 2.64 -5.24
C SER A 16 0.15 3.61 -4.05
N VAL A 17 1.19 3.61 -3.21
CA VAL A 17 1.29 4.46 -2.01
C VAL A 17 2.33 5.56 -2.26
N HIS A 18 1.84 6.76 -2.59
CA HIS A 18 2.69 7.93 -2.87
C HIS A 18 2.37 9.09 -1.93
N ALA A 19 3.35 9.98 -1.76
CA ALA A 19 3.15 11.19 -0.98
C ALA A 19 2.18 12.16 -1.66
N VAL A 20 1.43 12.86 -0.82
CA VAL A 20 0.39 13.85 -1.13
C VAL A 20 0.79 14.92 -2.17
N GLU A 21 2.06 15.29 -2.30
CA GLU A 21 2.49 16.39 -3.18
C GLU A 21 2.67 16.00 -4.66
N GLN A 22 2.90 14.72 -5.00
CA GLN A 22 3.23 14.34 -6.38
C GLN A 22 2.08 14.55 -7.40
N TYR A 23 0.83 14.73 -6.96
CA TYR A 23 -0.34 14.84 -7.84
C TYR A 23 -1.14 16.15 -7.72
N ARG A 24 -0.71 17.14 -6.91
CA ARG A 24 -1.51 18.35 -6.58
C ARG A 24 -2.94 18.04 -6.08
N VAL A 25 -3.19 16.82 -5.61
CA VAL A 25 -4.39 16.45 -4.85
C VAL A 25 -3.89 16.03 -3.48
N PRO A 26 -3.84 16.97 -2.53
CA PRO A 26 -3.29 16.70 -1.22
C PRO A 26 -4.22 15.80 -0.43
N GLY A 27 -3.79 14.58 -0.08
CA GLY A 27 -4.37 13.78 1.00
C GLY A 27 -5.86 13.48 0.88
N ALA A 28 -6.48 13.72 -0.27
CA ALA A 28 -7.92 13.68 -0.42
C ALA A 28 -8.37 12.25 -0.76
N SER A 29 -8.32 11.43 0.29
CA SER A 29 -9.02 10.15 0.40
C SER A 29 -8.50 9.01 -0.48
N GLN A 30 -7.21 8.69 -0.43
CA GLN A 30 -6.87 7.27 -0.56
C GLN A 30 -7.34 6.58 0.71
N ASP A 31 -8.61 6.20 0.72
CA ASP A 31 -9.20 5.45 1.81
C ASP A 31 -8.37 4.17 1.99
N VAL A 32 -7.85 3.96 3.20
CA VAL A 32 -7.09 2.76 3.52
C VAL A 32 -7.90 1.52 3.18
N ALA A 33 -9.23 1.57 3.35
CA ALA A 33 -10.13 0.50 2.94
C ALA A 33 -10.17 0.31 1.41
N GLU A 34 -10.18 1.39 0.60
CA GLU A 34 -10.12 1.28 -0.86
C GLU A 34 -8.78 0.71 -1.33
N LEU A 35 -7.66 1.19 -0.77
CA LEU A 35 -6.33 0.67 -1.07
C LEU A 35 -6.18 -0.79 -0.65
N THR A 36 -6.73 -1.16 0.52
CA THR A 36 -6.73 -2.54 1.01
C THR A 36 -7.57 -3.43 0.09
N GLN A 37 -8.76 -2.99 -0.31
CA GLN A 37 -9.62 -3.75 -1.24
C GLN A 37 -8.92 -3.93 -2.58
N ARG A 38 -8.34 -2.88 -3.17
CA ARG A 38 -7.60 -3.00 -4.44
C ARG A 38 -6.38 -3.91 -4.34
N CYS A 39 -5.65 -3.84 -3.23
CA CYS A 39 -4.53 -4.75 -2.95
C CYS A 39 -4.99 -6.21 -2.96
N ILE A 40 -6.08 -6.50 -2.25
CA ILE A 40 -6.65 -7.86 -2.16
C ILE A 40 -7.19 -8.33 -3.52
N ASP A 41 -7.86 -7.45 -4.28
CA ASP A 41 -8.41 -7.80 -5.59
C ASP A 41 -7.31 -8.14 -6.61
N MET A 42 -6.24 -7.34 -6.63
CA MET A 42 -5.11 -7.59 -7.50
C MET A 42 -4.30 -8.82 -7.06
N ALA A 43 -4.14 -9.02 -5.75
CA ALA A 43 -3.49 -10.22 -5.21
C ALA A 43 -4.24 -11.50 -5.63
N LYS A 44 -5.57 -11.49 -5.57
CA LYS A 44 -6.41 -12.60 -6.05
C LYS A 44 -6.19 -12.87 -7.54
N GLY A 45 -6.02 -11.82 -8.36
CA GLY A 45 -5.67 -11.94 -9.78
C GLY A 45 -4.35 -12.66 -10.04
N GLU A 46 -3.37 -12.47 -9.15
CA GLU A 46 -2.06 -13.14 -9.17
C GLU A 46 -2.07 -14.52 -8.49
N GLY A 47 -3.22 -14.98 -7.98
CA GLY A 47 -3.36 -16.25 -7.27
C GLY A 47 -2.93 -16.21 -5.80
N ILE A 48 -2.74 -15.01 -5.25
CA ILE A 48 -2.39 -14.78 -3.85
C ILE A 48 -3.67 -14.57 -3.03
N THR A 49 -3.83 -15.32 -1.95
CA THR A 49 -5.00 -15.18 -1.08
C THR A 49 -4.81 -14.04 -0.09
N GLU A 50 -5.92 -13.43 0.34
CA GLU A 50 -5.90 -12.43 1.40
C GLU A 50 -5.25 -12.97 2.68
N GLN A 51 -5.46 -14.24 2.98
CA GLN A 51 -4.84 -14.89 4.13
C GLN A 51 -3.32 -14.96 3.98
N ALA A 52 -2.81 -15.30 2.79
CA ALA A 52 -1.37 -15.27 2.53
C ALA A 52 -0.77 -13.85 2.67
N LEU A 53 -1.50 -12.81 2.27
CA LEU A 53 -1.07 -11.43 2.54
C LEU A 53 -1.01 -11.16 4.06
N ARG A 54 -2.03 -11.59 4.80
CA ARG A 54 -2.10 -11.39 6.26
C ARG A 54 -1.05 -12.20 7.03
N ASP A 55 -0.71 -13.41 6.57
CA ASP A 55 0.38 -14.20 7.13
C ASP A 55 1.74 -13.51 6.95
N GLU A 56 1.93 -12.76 5.86
CA GLU A 56 3.18 -12.03 5.59
C GLU A 56 3.28 -10.67 6.30
N VAL A 57 2.23 -9.85 6.25
CA VAL A 57 2.27 -8.46 6.74
C VAL A 57 1.36 -8.18 7.94
N GLY A 58 0.64 -9.18 8.43
CA GLY A 58 -0.34 -9.03 9.50
C GLY A 58 -1.62 -8.36 9.01
N ASP A 59 -2.03 -7.26 9.63
CA ASP A 59 -3.17 -6.50 9.15
C ASP A 59 -2.76 -5.65 7.93
N VAL A 60 -3.24 -6.05 6.75
CA VAL A 60 -2.95 -5.36 5.47
C VAL A 60 -3.37 -3.90 5.52
N GLY A 61 -4.48 -3.58 6.20
CA GLY A 61 -4.97 -2.21 6.33
C GLY A 61 -4.08 -1.36 7.23
N GLU A 62 -3.65 -1.89 8.37
CA GLU A 62 -2.68 -1.20 9.24
C GLU A 62 -1.33 -1.02 8.54
N TYR A 63 -0.86 -2.03 7.81
CA TYR A 63 0.39 -1.95 7.06
C TYR A 63 0.35 -0.86 5.99
N ILE A 64 -0.72 -0.78 5.19
CA ILE A 64 -0.91 0.29 4.19
C ILE A 64 -0.99 1.66 4.86
N ARG A 65 -1.71 1.79 5.99
CA ARG A 65 -1.81 3.03 6.74
C ARG A 65 -0.44 3.51 7.22
N ASP A 66 0.38 2.63 7.77
CA ASP A 66 1.72 2.96 8.26
C ASP A 66 2.62 3.44 7.11
N ARG A 67 2.63 2.69 5.99
CA ARG A 67 3.40 3.06 4.79
C ARG A 67 2.97 4.41 4.20
N LEU A 68 1.66 4.69 4.15
CA LEU A 68 1.12 5.96 3.69
C LEU A 68 1.51 7.11 4.64
N SER A 69 1.47 6.88 5.95
CA SER A 69 1.94 7.85 6.95
C SER A 69 3.43 8.15 6.80
N ALA A 70 4.25 7.12 6.59
CA ALA A 70 5.68 7.25 6.36
C ALA A 70 6.00 8.02 5.07
N ALA A 71 5.30 7.73 3.97
CA ALA A 71 5.45 8.44 2.69
C ALA A 71 5.11 9.94 2.85
N ASN A 72 4.01 10.25 3.54
CA ASN A 72 3.61 11.63 3.81
C ASN A 72 4.63 12.37 4.69
N LYS A 73 5.17 11.69 5.72
CA LYS A 73 6.18 12.28 6.61
C LYS A 73 7.51 12.53 5.90
N ALA A 74 7.94 11.61 5.03
CA ALA A 74 9.17 11.74 4.25
C ALA A 74 9.11 12.94 3.29
N GLU A 75 7.93 13.21 2.73
CA GLU A 75 7.72 14.37 1.86
C GLU A 75 7.65 15.68 2.66
N SER A 76 6.91 15.70 3.78
CA SER A 76 6.85 16.89 4.64
C SER A 76 8.21 17.31 5.21
N GLY A 77 9.15 16.37 5.38
CA GLY A 77 10.53 16.66 5.81
C GLY A 77 11.49 17.07 4.68
N ARG A 78 11.09 16.98 3.41
CA ARG A 78 11.89 17.44 2.24
C ARG A 78 11.63 18.90 1.89
N SER A 79 10.55 19.48 2.41
CA SER A 79 10.13 20.86 2.14
C SER A 79 10.79 21.91 3.07
N GLU A 80 11.85 21.55 3.80
CA GLU A 80 12.68 22.45 4.63
C GLU A 80 14.09 22.67 4.04
#